data_AF-A0A818HCZ1-F1
#
_entry.id   AF-A0A818HCZ1-F1
#
_cell.length_a   1.000
_cell.length_b   1.000
_cell.length_c   1.000
_cell.angle_alpha   90.00
_cell.angle_beta   90.00
_cell.angle_gamma   90.00
#
_symmetry.space_group_name_H-M   'P 1'
#
loop_
_entity.id
_entity.type
_entity.pdbx_description
1 polymer ?
#
loop_
_entity_poly.entity_id
_entity_poly.type
_entity_poly.pdbx_seq_one_letter_code
_entity_poly.pdbx_strand_id
1 'polypeptide(L)'
;MVHLRWLHNYFISYTPFMVSYVDNHYHLFIVISGKSEEIYGAIFDVVMQHIFQRSISITTDYEKAVHNVTKKKLPIATVHDCFFHFKQCLWRQIKTLGLQKLFVDDRQVRWCLKTYACLALISEPSVIDEFQKITS
;
A
#
# COMPACT_ATOMS: atom_id res chain seq x y z
N MET A 1 3.21 21.02 -14.52
CA MET A 1 3.84 20.40 -15.71
C MET A 1 4.58 19.17 -15.23
N VAL A 2 4.07 17.98 -15.50
CA VAL A 2 4.66 16.72 -15.02
C VAL A 2 5.78 16.33 -15.99
N HIS A 3 7.04 16.44 -15.56
CA HIS A 3 8.18 15.97 -16.34
C HIS A 3 8.39 14.48 -16.05
N LEU A 4 8.04 13.62 -17.00
CA LEU A 4 8.37 12.19 -16.96
C LEU A 4 9.81 12.03 -17.46
N ARG A 5 10.71 11.58 -16.57
CA ARG A 5 12.09 11.19 -16.92
C ARG A 5 12.27 9.72 -16.65
N TRP A 6 12.71 8.98 -17.66
CA TRP A 6 13.16 7.60 -17.54
C TRP A 6 14.57 7.62 -16.94
N LEU A 7 14.72 7.20 -15.69
CA LEU A 7 16.03 7.07 -15.04
C LEU A 7 16.25 5.61 -14.64
N HIS A 8 17.28 5.01 -15.23
CA HIS A 8 17.89 3.79 -14.71
C HIS A 8 18.59 4.11 -13.39
N ASN A 9 18.25 3.33 -12.36
CA ASN A 9 18.90 3.26 -11.06
C ASN A 9 18.99 4.58 -10.28
N TYR A 10 18.05 4.86 -9.38
CA TYR A 10 18.30 5.42 -8.03
C TYR A 10 17.01 5.34 -7.20
N PHE A 11 17.12 4.80 -5.98
CA PHE A 11 16.04 4.69 -4.99
C PHE A 11 15.82 6.07 -4.35
N ILE A 12 14.65 6.69 -4.53
CA ILE A 12 14.21 7.86 -3.76
C ILE A 12 12.74 7.66 -3.40
N SER A 13 12.44 7.60 -2.10
CA SER A 13 11.10 7.38 -1.56
C SER A 13 10.33 8.70 -1.37
N TYR A 14 9.27 8.93 -2.15
CA TYR A 14 8.08 9.66 -1.71
C TYR A 14 6.88 9.02 -2.44
N THR A 15 6.14 8.18 -1.70
CA THR A 15 4.94 7.40 -2.12
C THR A 15 5.05 6.73 -3.49
N PRO A 16 5.59 5.49 -3.59
CA PRO A 16 5.58 4.75 -4.84
C PRO A 16 4.13 4.34 -5.17
N PHE A 17 3.52 5.00 -6.15
CA PHE A 17 2.35 4.46 -6.84
C PHE A 17 2.84 3.33 -7.75
N MET A 18 2.74 2.09 -7.28
CA MET A 18 3.18 0.91 -8.03
C MET A 18 1.97 0.26 -8.70
N VAL A 19 1.83 0.45 -10.01
CA VAL A 19 0.92 -0.34 -10.84
C VAL A 19 1.70 -1.55 -11.36
N SER A 20 1.38 -2.76 -10.89
CA SER A 20 2.01 -3.98 -11.40
C SER A 20 1.08 -4.70 -12.38
N TYR A 21 1.59 -4.96 -13.58
CA TYR A 21 1.02 -5.87 -14.59
C TYR A 21 1.94 -7.10 -14.72
N VAL A 22 1.39 -8.31 -14.85
CA VAL A 22 2.19 -9.53 -15.08
C VAL A 22 2.18 -9.80 -16.58
N ASP A 23 3.38 -9.97 -17.16
CA ASP A 23 3.73 -10.10 -18.60
C ASP A 23 4.10 -8.81 -19.38
N ASN A 24 4.52 -7.74 -18.68
CA ASN A 24 5.40 -6.64 -19.16
C ASN A 24 5.41 -5.52 -18.09
N HIS A 25 6.41 -5.50 -17.21
CA HIS A 25 6.46 -4.58 -16.07
C HIS A 25 6.88 -3.16 -16.50
N TYR A 26 6.04 -2.16 -16.19
CA TYR A 26 6.38 -0.74 -16.34
C TYR A 26 6.62 -0.13 -14.96
N HIS A 27 7.76 0.53 -14.77
CA HIS A 27 8.03 1.33 -13.58
C HIS A 27 7.88 2.80 -13.92
N LEU A 28 6.94 3.47 -13.26
CA LEU A 28 6.72 4.89 -13.43
C LEU A 28 7.09 5.62 -12.14
N PHE A 29 7.97 6.61 -12.28
CA PHE A 29 8.34 7.51 -11.20
C PHE A 29 7.71 8.87 -11.47
N ILE A 30 6.90 9.35 -10.53
CA ILE A 30 6.21 10.63 -10.64
C ILE A 30 6.52 11.45 -9.40
N VAL A 31 7.12 12.61 -9.61
CA VAL A 31 7.34 13.59 -8.54
C VAL A 31 6.11 14.48 -8.46
N ILE A 32 5.51 14.56 -7.28
CA ILE A 32 4.26 15.28 -7.04
C ILE A 32 4.48 16.35 -5.97
N SER A 33 3.83 17.50 -6.13
CA SER A 33 3.95 18.64 -5.20
C SER A 33 2.96 18.57 -4.03
N GLY A 34 2.14 17.53 -3.96
CA GLY A 34 1.09 17.38 -2.97
C GLY A 34 0.33 16.06 -3.12
N LYS A 35 -0.65 15.87 -2.24
CA LYS A 35 -1.34 14.60 -1.98
C LYS A 35 -2.87 14.71 -2.10
N SER A 36 -3.34 15.65 -2.92
CA SER A 36 -4.77 15.91 -3.10
C SER A 36 -5.37 15.03 -4.20
N GLU A 37 -6.70 14.87 -4.17
CA GLU A 37 -7.42 14.12 -5.20
C GLU A 37 -7.26 14.73 -6.59
N GLU A 38 -7.13 16.06 -6.69
CA GLU A 38 -6.90 16.75 -7.96
C GLU A 38 -5.54 16.35 -8.57
N ILE A 39 -4.49 16.29 -7.73
CA ILE A 39 -3.14 15.91 -8.17
C ILE A 39 -3.12 14.45 -8.63
N TYR A 40 -3.67 13.53 -7.83
CA TYR A 40 -3.77 12.13 -8.25
C TYR A 40 -4.65 11.96 -9.49
N GLY A 41 -5.75 12.71 -9.60
CA GLY A 41 -6.62 12.69 -10.77
C GLY A 41 -5.87 13.02 -12.05
N ALA A 42 -5.09 14.10 -12.03
CA ALA A 42 -4.27 14.52 -13.17
C ALA A 42 -3.21 13.47 -13.55
N ILE A 43 -2.63 12.79 -12.55
CA ILE A 43 -1.68 11.69 -12.77
C ILE A 43 -2.36 10.52 -13.48
N PHE A 44 -3.51 10.08 -12.97
CA PHE A 44 -4.28 8.99 -13.59
C PHE A 44 -4.65 9.33 -15.03
N ASP A 45 -5.04 10.58 -15.31
CA ASP A 45 -5.37 11.02 -16.67
C ASP A 45 -4.18 10.88 -17.64
N VAL A 46 -2.96 11.20 -17.20
CA VAL A 46 -1.74 11.01 -18.02
C VAL A 46 -1.39 9.52 -18.15
N VAL A 47 -1.46 8.75 -17.06
CA VAL A 47 -1.09 7.33 -17.05
C VAL A 47 -2.04 6.51 -17.93
N MET A 48 -3.34 6.76 -17.84
CA MET A 48 -4.36 6.03 -18.60
C MET A 48 -4.32 6.33 -20.11
N GLN A 49 -3.67 7.39 -20.56
CA GLN A 49 -3.38 7.61 -21.99
C GLN A 49 -2.34 6.62 -22.54
N HIS A 50 -1.49 6.07 -21.67
CA HIS A 50 -0.36 5.23 -22.06
C HIS A 50 -0.57 3.74 -21.70
N ILE A 51 -1.51 3.44 -20.80
CA ILE A 51 -1.84 2.07 -20.40
C ILE A 51 -3.16 1.66 -21.05
N PHE A 52 -3.09 0.84 -22.10
CA PHE A 52 -4.26 0.38 -22.87
C PHE A 52 -5.09 -0.71 -22.16
N GLN A 53 -4.48 -1.47 -21.24
CA GLN A 53 -5.19 -2.48 -20.46
C GLN A 53 -5.67 -1.89 -19.14
N ARG A 54 -6.98 -1.93 -18.92
CA ARG A 54 -7.57 -1.54 -17.64
C ARG A 54 -7.23 -2.62 -16.61
N SER A 55 -6.40 -2.26 -15.63
CA SER A 55 -5.99 -3.14 -14.53
C SER A 55 -7.20 -3.68 -13.78
N ILE A 56 -7.28 -5.00 -13.62
CA ILE A 56 -8.37 -5.67 -12.87
C ILE A 56 -8.11 -5.57 -11.35
N SER A 57 -6.85 -5.44 -10.95
CA SER A 57 -6.43 -5.30 -9.55
C SER A 57 -5.43 -4.16 -9.42
N ILE A 58 -5.63 -3.31 -8.40
CA ILE A 58 -4.77 -2.16 -8.09
C ILE A 58 -4.43 -2.23 -6.62
N THR A 59 -3.15 -2.11 -6.29
CA THR A 59 -2.72 -1.99 -4.89
C THR A 59 -2.26 -0.56 -4.63
N THR A 60 -2.85 0.11 -3.66
CA THR A 60 -2.47 1.48 -3.26
C THR A 60 -1.95 1.51 -1.84
N ASP A 61 -1.32 2.61 -1.44
CA ASP A 61 -1.16 2.89 -0.02
C ASP A 61 -2.52 3.25 0.63
N TYR A 62 -2.51 3.48 1.94
CA TYR A 62 -3.70 3.82 2.73
C TYR A 62 -4.11 5.31 2.59
N GLU A 63 -3.61 6.02 1.57
CA GLU A 63 -3.91 7.43 1.40
C GLU A 63 -5.30 7.62 0.79
N LYS A 64 -6.19 8.30 1.52
CA LYS A 64 -7.61 8.45 1.12
C LYS A 64 -7.77 9.07 -0.27
N ALA A 65 -6.93 10.04 -0.62
CA ALA A 65 -7.03 10.74 -1.89
C ALA A 65 -6.76 9.83 -3.09
N VAL A 66 -5.68 9.04 -3.06
CA VAL A 66 -5.38 8.10 -4.15
C VAL A 66 -6.42 7.00 -4.23
N HIS A 67 -6.94 6.53 -3.10
CA HIS A 67 -8.00 5.52 -3.06
C HIS A 67 -9.29 6.01 -3.74
N ASN A 68 -9.72 7.23 -3.40
CA ASN A 68 -10.91 7.87 -3.98
C ASN A 68 -10.76 8.06 -5.49
N VAL A 69 -9.61 8.58 -5.93
CA VAL A 69 -9.32 8.78 -7.36
C VAL A 69 -9.28 7.44 -8.10
N THR A 70 -8.67 6.41 -7.52
CA THR A 70 -8.59 5.07 -8.10
C THR A 70 -10.00 4.53 -8.34
N LYS A 71 -10.88 4.56 -7.34
CA LYS A 71 -12.28 4.12 -7.48
C LYS A 71 -13.05 4.93 -8.52
N LYS A 72 -12.81 6.25 -8.60
CA LYS A 72 -13.48 7.14 -9.56
C LYS A 72 -13.04 6.88 -11.01
N LYS A 73 -11.74 6.71 -11.25
CA LYS A 73 -11.15 6.57 -12.59
C LYS A 73 -11.14 5.13 -13.10
N LEU A 74 -11.10 4.15 -12.19
CA LEU A 74 -11.05 2.71 -12.49
C LEU A 74 -12.12 1.96 -11.66
N PRO A 75 -13.42 2.22 -11.89
CA PRO A 75 -14.50 1.68 -11.06
C PRO A 75 -14.66 0.15 -11.14
N ILE A 76 -14.14 -0.47 -12.19
CA ILE A 76 -14.16 -1.93 -12.38
C ILE A 76 -12.97 -2.63 -11.71
N ALA A 77 -11.95 -1.88 -11.29
CA ALA A 77 -10.78 -2.46 -10.67
C ALA A 77 -11.06 -2.80 -9.20
N THR A 78 -10.58 -3.96 -8.77
CA THR A 78 -10.51 -4.27 -7.33
C THR A 78 -9.33 -3.51 -6.72
N VAL A 79 -9.61 -2.67 -5.74
CA VAL A 79 -8.60 -1.90 -5.03
C VAL A 79 -8.22 -2.63 -3.74
N HIS A 80 -6.93 -2.90 -3.57
CA HIS A 80 -6.36 -3.51 -2.38
C HIS A 80 -5.44 -2.52 -1.67
N ASP A 81 -5.46 -2.55 -0.35
CA ASP A 81 -4.47 -1.80 0.41
C ASP A 81 -3.14 -2.58 0.49
N CYS A 82 -2.03 -1.86 0.43
CA CYS A 82 -0.71 -2.46 0.42
C CYS A 82 -0.32 -3.04 1.78
N PHE A 83 -0.27 -4.37 1.88
CA PHE A 83 0.15 -5.09 3.08
C PHE A 83 1.55 -4.70 3.59
N PHE A 84 2.45 -4.30 2.68
CA PHE A 84 3.77 -3.79 3.07
C PHE A 84 3.66 -2.49 3.87
N HIS A 85 2.86 -1.53 3.40
CA HIS A 85 2.61 -0.28 4.12
C HIS A 85 1.85 -0.52 5.43
N PHE A 86 0.93 -1.49 5.48
CA PHE A 86 0.27 -1.91 6.72
C PHE A 86 1.28 -2.35 7.79
N LYS A 87 2.20 -3.25 7.43
CA LYS A 87 3.27 -3.69 8.35
C LYS A 87 4.16 -2.55 8.81
N GLN A 88 4.44 -1.56 7.96
CA GLN A 88 5.18 -0.37 8.38
C GLN A 88 4.41 0.45 9.42
N CYS A 89 3.10 0.64 9.23
CA CYS A 89 2.25 1.31 10.21
C CYS A 89 2.22 0.56 11.54
N LEU A 90 2.06 -0.76 11.51
CA LEU A 90 2.11 -1.60 12.72
C LEU A 90 3.46 -1.47 13.44
N TRP A 91 4.56 -1.49 12.69
CA TRP A 91 5.89 -1.28 13.27
C TRP A 91 6.02 0.09 13.92
N ARG A 92 5.53 1.16 13.28
CA ARG A 92 5.51 2.50 13.90
C ARG A 92 4.71 2.49 15.21
N GLN A 93 3.58 1.78 15.27
CA GLN A 93 2.79 1.67 16.49
C GLN A 93 3.54 0.89 17.59
N ILE A 94 4.16 -0.24 17.27
CA ILE A 94 5.03 -1.00 18.21
C ILE A 94 6.11 -0.09 18.78
N LYS A 95 6.70 0.76 17.93
CA LYS A 95 7.70 1.75 18.35
C LYS A 95 7.13 2.80 19.30
N THR A 96 5.98 3.38 18.98
CA THR A 96 5.31 4.40 19.81
C THR A 96 4.93 3.86 21.19
N LEU A 97 4.54 2.58 21.28
CA LEU A 97 4.20 1.92 22.54
C LEU A 97 5.43 1.49 23.36
N GLY A 98 6.65 1.76 22.90
CA GLY A 98 7.89 1.35 23.59
C GLY A 98 8.17 -0.15 23.55
N LEU A 99 7.42 -0.92 22.74
CA LEU A 99 7.50 -2.38 22.69
C LEU A 99 8.68 -2.91 21.85
N GLN A 100 9.56 -2.03 21.35
CA GLN A 100 10.65 -2.40 20.44
C GLN A 100 11.59 -3.43 21.05
N LYS A 101 12.05 -3.15 22.27
CA LYS A 101 12.96 -4.03 23.00
C LYS A 101 12.29 -5.38 23.26
N LEU A 102 11.04 -5.36 23.72
CA LEU A 102 10.28 -6.59 23.98
C LEU A 102 10.07 -7.40 22.69
N PHE A 103 9.76 -6.77 21.56
CA PHE A 103 9.65 -7.43 20.26
C PHE A 103 10.97 -8.09 19.80
N VAL A 104 12.12 -7.51 20.17
CA VAL A 104 13.45 -8.06 19.86
C VAL A 104 13.82 -9.18 20.84
N ASP A 105 13.55 -9.01 22.12
CA ASP A 105 14.06 -9.91 23.16
C ASP A 105 13.12 -11.09 23.41
N ASP A 106 11.81 -10.92 23.19
CA ASP A 106 10.78 -11.93 23.46
C ASP A 106 10.22 -12.53 22.17
N ARG A 107 10.46 -13.83 21.99
CA ARG A 107 9.99 -14.60 20.83
C ARG A 107 8.47 -14.69 20.76
N GLN A 108 7.79 -14.86 21.90
CA GLN A 108 6.34 -15.00 21.96
C GLN A 108 5.66 -13.68 21.61
N VAL A 109 6.15 -12.56 22.16
CA VAL A 109 5.67 -11.21 21.81
C VAL A 109 5.89 -10.92 20.33
N ARG A 110 7.08 -11.24 19.81
CA ARG A 110 7.37 -11.09 18.37
C ARG A 110 6.43 -11.91 17.50
N TRP A 111 6.16 -13.16 17.89
CA TRP A 111 5.24 -14.04 17.18
C TRP A 111 3.83 -13.46 17.20
N CYS A 112 3.32 -13.12 18.37
CA CYS A 112 2.00 -12.50 18.57
C CYS A 112 1.82 -11.26 17.67
N LEU A 113 2.75 -10.30 17.72
CA LEU A 113 2.71 -9.07 16.92
C LEU A 113 2.81 -9.32 15.40
N LYS A 114 3.51 -10.36 14.96
CA LYS A 114 3.53 -10.76 13.55
C LYS A 114 2.22 -11.42 13.13
N THR A 115 1.64 -12.26 13.98
CA THR A 115 0.35 -12.91 13.72
C THR A 115 -0.78 -11.89 13.66
N TYR A 116 -0.75 -10.85 14.50
CA TYR A 116 -1.65 -9.70 14.38
C TYR A 116 -1.65 -9.07 12.98
N ALA A 117 -0.47 -8.92 12.36
CA ALA A 117 -0.41 -8.41 11.00
C ALA A 117 -1.12 -9.34 10.01
N CYS A 118 -1.03 -10.65 10.20
CA CYS A 118 -1.65 -11.64 9.33
C CYS A 118 -3.19 -11.65 9.39
N LEU A 119 -3.81 -11.06 10.42
CA LEU A 119 -5.27 -10.90 10.47
C LEU A 119 -5.81 -10.09 9.28
N ALA A 120 -4.99 -9.24 8.65
CA ALA A 120 -5.37 -8.52 7.44
C ALA A 120 -5.44 -9.41 6.18
N LEU A 121 -5.02 -10.68 6.27
CA LEU A 121 -4.94 -11.62 5.13
C LEU A 121 -6.00 -12.74 5.20
N ILE A 122 -6.82 -12.76 6.26
CA ILE A 122 -7.90 -13.74 6.41
C ILE A 122 -9.25 -13.11 6.10
N SER A 123 -10.28 -13.93 5.92
CA SER A 123 -11.63 -13.47 5.63
C SER A 123 -12.23 -12.76 6.84
N GLU A 124 -13.03 -11.71 6.58
CA GLU A 124 -13.71 -10.92 7.60
C GLU A 124 -14.45 -11.75 8.66
N PRO A 125 -15.21 -12.82 8.31
CA PRO A 125 -15.91 -13.64 9.30
C PRO A 125 -14.98 -14.34 10.30
N SER A 126 -13.74 -14.62 9.92
CA SER A 126 -12.78 -15.34 10.76
C SER A 126 -11.88 -14.42 11.58
N VAL A 127 -11.88 -13.11 11.32
CA VAL A 127 -10.96 -12.15 11.97
C VAL A 127 -11.14 -12.14 13.49
N ILE A 128 -12.38 -12.15 13.97
CA ILE A 128 -12.69 -12.06 15.41
C ILE A 128 -12.20 -13.31 16.14
N ASP A 129 -12.50 -14.49 15.60
CA ASP A 129 -12.10 -15.77 16.21
C ASP A 129 -10.58 -15.92 16.26
N GLU A 130 -9.90 -15.56 15.17
CA GLU A 130 -8.43 -15.63 15.11
C GLU A 130 -7.78 -14.57 16.00
N PHE A 131 -8.36 -13.37 16.12
CA PHE A 131 -7.89 -12.34 17.04
C PHE A 131 -7.94 -12.85 18.50
N GLN A 132 -9.04 -13.48 18.90
CA GLN A 132 -9.21 -14.01 20.25
C GLN A 132 -8.14 -15.06 20.60
N LYS A 133 -7.81 -15.97 19.66
CA LYS A 133 -6.76 -16.98 19.83
C LYS A 133 -5.35 -16.40 19.99
N ILE A 134 -5.10 -15.20 19.45
CA ILE A 134 -3.80 -14.51 19.59
C ILE A 134 -3.69 -13.83 20.96
N THR A 135 -4.83 -13.42 21.54
CA THR A 135 -4.90 -12.71 22.84
C THR A 135 -5.06 -13.61 24.07
N SER A 136 -5.49 -14.85 23.89
CA SER A 136 -5.70 -15.85 24.94
C SER A 136 -4.40 -16.52 25.37
#